data_AF-A0A9N9JTP6-F1
#
_entry.id   AF-A0A9N9JTP6-F1
#
_cell.length_a   1.000
_cell.length_b   1.000
_cell.length_c   1.000
_cell.angle_alpha   90.00
_cell.angle_beta   90.00
_cell.angle_gamma   90.00
#
_symmetry.space_group_name_H-M   'P 1'
#
loop_
_entity.id
_entity.type
_entity.pdbx_description
1 polymer ?
#
loop_
_entity_poly.entity_id
_entity_poly.type
_entity_poly.pdbx_seq_one_letter_code
_entity_poly.pdbx_strand_id
1 'polypeptide(L)'
;DYDGKQFHFLPIDVDESTEYGTGEYILRLHGILTNGRKLRVDVCGIKPFFDILVDEIDANQLVSEIEYDSYELIQAKPIMSFYVDMRRFFRFYFKNHIIRLEQLRRVKDRYLTYSNDLTFHYRKITRECELDVTQWQVVNSSGLIYGDNKYRKVLRVYRDQIVE
;
A
#
# COMPACT_ATOMS: atom_id res chain seq x y z
N ASP A 1 24.46 10.09 15.10
CA ASP A 1 23.14 9.42 15.16
C ASP A 1 22.68 8.77 13.86
N TYR A 2 23.17 9.17 12.69
CA TYR A 2 22.90 8.48 11.40
C TYR A 2 24.15 7.76 10.88
N ASP A 3 24.95 7.22 11.78
CA ASP A 3 26.27 6.68 11.46
C ASP A 3 26.24 5.17 11.17
N GLY A 4 25.04 4.63 10.94
CA GLY A 4 24.80 3.20 10.79
C GLY A 4 23.80 2.90 9.68
N LYS A 5 23.87 1.67 9.17
CA LYS A 5 22.96 1.08 8.17
C LYS A 5 21.51 0.95 8.65
N GLN A 6 21.21 1.45 9.85
CA GLN A 6 19.99 1.23 10.60
C GLN A 6 19.72 2.40 11.55
N PHE A 7 18.46 2.80 11.70
CA PHE A 7 18.04 3.81 12.67
C PHE A 7 16.61 3.59 13.15
N HIS A 8 16.28 4.13 14.32
CA HIS A 8 14.92 4.12 14.88
C HIS A 8 14.09 5.29 14.36
N PHE A 9 12.86 5.01 13.94
CA PHE A 9 11.92 5.96 13.37
C PHE A 9 10.52 5.73 13.94
N LEU A 10 9.89 6.80 14.43
CA LEU A 10 8.50 6.79 14.86
C LEU A 10 7.64 7.52 13.81
N PRO A 11 6.86 6.80 12.99
CA PRO A 11 5.82 7.42 12.18
C PRO A 11 4.78 8.10 13.07
N ILE A 12 4.32 9.27 12.63
CA ILE A 12 3.30 10.10 13.28
C ILE A 12 2.15 10.38 12.33
N ASP A 13 2.43 10.43 11.02
CA ASP A 13 1.45 10.71 9.99
C ASP A 13 1.74 9.90 8.71
N VAL A 14 0.69 9.61 7.95
CA VAL A 14 0.72 8.70 6.80
C VAL A 14 -0.04 9.32 5.64
N ASP A 15 0.60 9.36 4.46
CA ASP A 15 0.03 9.93 3.24
C ASP A 15 0.18 8.94 2.05
N GLU A 16 -0.89 8.81 1.26
CA GLU A 16 -0.87 8.06 0.00
C GLU A 16 -0.51 9.01 -1.14
N SER A 17 0.50 8.65 -1.93
CA SER A 17 0.89 9.48 -3.07
C SER A 17 1.25 8.64 -4.27
N THR A 18 1.38 9.34 -5.39
CA THR A 18 2.00 8.83 -6.61
C THR A 18 3.38 9.46 -6.76
N GLU A 19 4.38 8.65 -7.12
CA GLU A 19 5.75 9.10 -7.37
C GLU A 19 5.84 9.91 -8.67
N TYR A 20 6.60 10.99 -8.63
CA TYR A 20 6.84 11.79 -9.82
C TYR A 20 7.81 11.08 -10.76
N GLY A 21 7.48 10.99 -12.05
CA GLY A 21 8.28 10.32 -13.07
C GLY A 21 7.88 8.86 -13.30
N THR A 22 7.82 8.02 -12.27
CA THR A 22 7.40 6.61 -12.45
C THR A 22 5.88 6.45 -12.45
N GLY A 23 5.16 7.30 -11.72
CA GLY A 23 3.71 7.17 -11.54
C GLY A 23 3.30 6.01 -10.64
N GLU A 24 4.24 5.44 -9.88
CA GLU A 24 4.00 4.33 -8.96
C GLU A 24 3.40 4.82 -7.64
N TYR A 25 2.68 3.94 -6.96
CA TYR A 25 2.22 4.17 -5.61
C TYR A 25 3.39 4.29 -4.63
N ILE A 26 3.31 5.27 -3.72
CA ILE A 26 4.20 5.40 -2.57
C ILE A 26 3.36 5.66 -1.33
N LEU A 27 3.70 4.98 -0.25
CA LEU A 27 3.23 5.29 1.09
C LEU A 27 4.25 6.19 1.80
N ARG A 28 3.87 7.40 2.15
CA ARG A 28 4.74 8.36 2.82
C ARG A 28 4.49 8.32 4.31
N LEU A 29 5.52 7.97 5.06
CA LEU A 29 5.53 8.01 6.52
C LEU A 29 6.25 9.28 6.96
N HIS A 30 5.54 10.14 7.68
CA HIS A 30 6.10 11.32 8.31
C HIS A 30 6.31 11.04 9.79
N GLY A 31 7.51 11.29 10.29
CA GLY A 31 7.82 10.92 11.66
C GLY A 31 9.05 11.61 12.23
N ILE A 32 9.50 11.08 13.37
CA ILE A 32 10.66 11.57 14.11
C ILE A 32 11.65 10.45 14.38
N LEU A 33 12.87 10.85 14.65
CA LEU A 33 13.94 9.97 15.09
C LEU A 33 14.17 10.13 16.59
N THR A 34 15.00 9.27 17.16
CA THR A 34 15.33 9.29 18.60
C THR A 34 15.93 10.61 19.08
N ASN A 35 16.58 11.37 18.20
CA ASN A 35 17.11 12.71 18.50
C ASN A 35 16.12 13.86 18.21
N GLY A 36 14.86 13.55 17.96
CA GLY A 36 13.79 14.53 17.73
C GLY A 36 13.79 15.16 16.32
N ARG A 37 14.72 14.79 15.43
CA ARG A 37 14.72 15.27 14.05
C ARG A 37 13.55 14.67 13.27
N LYS A 38 12.89 15.51 12.47
CA LYS A 38 11.83 15.08 11.53
C LYS A 38 12.44 14.36 10.33
N LEU A 39 11.78 13.29 9.89
CA LEU A 39 12.15 12.53 8.70
C LEU A 39 10.88 12.14 7.93
N ARG A 40 10.97 12.11 6.59
CA ARG A 40 9.98 11.47 5.75
C ARG A 40 10.57 10.18 5.17
N VAL A 41 9.87 9.07 5.32
CA VAL A 41 10.21 7.78 4.75
C VAL A 41 9.18 7.45 3.68
N ASP A 42 9.63 7.37 2.43
CA ASP A 42 8.82 6.99 1.27
C ASP A 42 8.98 5.48 1.08
N VAL A 43 7.92 4.72 1.36
CA VAL A 43 7.88 3.26 1.20
C VAL A 43 7.40 2.94 -0.21
N CYS A 44 8.31 2.36 -1.00
CA CYS A 44 8.13 2.04 -2.41
C CYS A 44 7.84 0.55 -2.64
N GLY A 45 7.46 0.19 -3.87
CA GLY A 45 7.28 -1.19 -4.30
C GLY A 45 5.96 -1.84 -3.85
N ILE A 46 5.06 -1.07 -3.23
CA ILE A 46 3.73 -1.54 -2.85
C ILE A 46 2.79 -1.34 -4.03
N LYS A 47 2.06 -2.39 -4.43
CA LYS A 47 0.99 -2.29 -5.41
C LYS A 47 -0.37 -2.17 -4.72
N PRO A 48 -1.10 -1.05 -4.87
CA PRO A 48 -2.47 -0.93 -4.38
C PRO A 48 -3.38 -1.95 -5.07
N PHE A 49 -4.41 -2.40 -4.36
CA PHE A 49 -5.29 -3.46 -4.84
C PHE A 49 -6.72 -3.32 -4.33
N PHE A 50 -7.63 -4.06 -4.94
CA PHE A 50 -8.90 -4.44 -4.35
C PHE A 50 -9.28 -5.85 -4.82
N ASP A 51 -10.21 -6.48 -4.11
CA ASP A 51 -10.61 -7.86 -4.33
C ASP A 51 -12.05 -7.91 -4.85
N ILE A 52 -12.36 -8.84 -5.76
CA ILE A 52 -13.71 -9.13 -6.24
C ILE A 52 -14.01 -10.61 -6.03
N LEU A 53 -15.14 -10.91 -5.39
CA LEU A 53 -15.62 -12.28 -5.22
C LEU A 53 -15.93 -12.90 -6.57
N VAL A 54 -15.41 -14.09 -6.88
CA VAL A 54 -15.55 -14.74 -8.20
C VAL A 54 -16.89 -15.45 -8.38
N ASP A 55 -17.57 -15.77 -7.28
CA ASP A 55 -18.76 -16.61 -7.32
C ASP A 55 -19.85 -15.96 -8.17
N GLU A 56 -20.34 -16.71 -9.17
CA GLU A 56 -21.42 -16.31 -10.09
C GLU A 56 -21.07 -15.22 -11.12
N ILE A 57 -19.77 -14.93 -11.34
CA ILE A 57 -19.31 -13.96 -12.35
C ILE A 57 -18.59 -14.66 -13.52
N ASP A 58 -18.78 -14.13 -14.74
CA ASP A 58 -17.92 -14.46 -15.88
C ASP A 58 -16.53 -13.82 -15.68
N ALA A 59 -15.56 -14.66 -15.31
CA ALA A 59 -14.18 -14.25 -15.08
C ALA A 59 -13.54 -13.57 -16.30
N ASN A 60 -13.84 -14.03 -17.52
CA ASN A 60 -13.23 -13.47 -18.74
C ASN A 60 -13.77 -12.06 -19.00
N GLN A 61 -15.08 -11.87 -18.81
CA GLN A 61 -15.69 -10.55 -18.89
C GLN A 61 -15.07 -9.61 -17.86
N LEU A 62 -14.99 -10.02 -16.60
CA LEU A 62 -14.46 -9.18 -15.54
C LEU A 62 -13.03 -8.71 -15.79
N VAL A 63 -12.16 -9.65 -16.18
CA VAL A 63 -10.75 -9.35 -16.51
C VAL A 63 -10.65 -8.40 -17.69
N SER A 64 -11.57 -8.48 -18.67
CA SER A 64 -11.58 -7.55 -19.80
C SER A 64 -12.10 -6.14 -19.47
N GLU A 65 -12.89 -5.99 -18.39
CA GLU A 65 -13.51 -4.71 -18.01
C GLU A 65 -12.61 -3.81 -17.15
N ILE A 66 -11.59 -4.37 -16.50
CA ILE A 66 -10.75 -3.66 -15.52
C ILE A 66 -9.39 -3.36 -16.11
N GLU A 67 -8.96 -2.11 -16.02
CA GLU A 67 -7.56 -1.74 -16.30
C GLU A 67 -6.70 -2.02 -15.06
N TYR A 68 -5.92 -3.08 -15.10
CA TYR A 68 -5.04 -3.50 -13.99
C TYR A 68 -3.59 -3.65 -14.44
N ASP A 69 -2.67 -3.67 -13.48
CA ASP A 69 -1.25 -3.95 -13.70
C ASP A 69 -0.97 -5.46 -13.66
N SER A 70 -1.49 -6.14 -12.64
CA SER A 70 -1.50 -7.61 -12.55
C SER A 70 -2.71 -8.07 -11.75
N TYR A 71 -3.04 -9.36 -11.79
CA TYR A 71 -4.05 -9.94 -10.92
C TYR A 71 -3.64 -11.34 -10.45
N GLU A 72 -4.26 -11.80 -9.37
CA GLU A 72 -4.11 -13.17 -8.89
C GLU A 72 -5.43 -13.71 -8.35
N LEU A 73 -5.53 -15.03 -8.23
CA LEU A 73 -6.65 -15.71 -7.61
C LEU A 73 -6.28 -16.09 -6.17
N ILE A 74 -7.01 -15.55 -5.21
CA ILE A 74 -6.81 -15.86 -3.79
C ILE A 74 -8.02 -16.62 -3.22
N GLN A 75 -7.78 -17.37 -2.15
CA GLN A 75 -8.84 -17.97 -1.34
C GLN A 75 -8.86 -17.30 0.03
N ALA A 76 -10.01 -16.76 0.42
CA ALA A 76 -10.19 -16.07 1.69
C ALA A 76 -11.63 -16.26 2.22
N LYS A 77 -11.87 -15.86 3.47
CA LYS A 77 -13.23 -15.74 3.98
C LYS A 77 -13.74 -14.32 3.76
N PRO A 78 -14.93 -14.13 3.17
CA PRO A 78 -15.55 -12.82 3.11
C PRO A 78 -15.72 -12.23 4.52
N ILE A 79 -15.44 -10.94 4.67
CA ILE A 79 -15.61 -10.25 5.96
C ILE A 79 -17.11 -10.03 6.27
N MET A 80 -17.90 -9.80 5.22
CA MET A 80 -19.32 -9.49 5.35
C MET A 80 -20.13 -10.77 5.34
N SER A 81 -20.83 -11.07 6.43
CA SER A 81 -21.60 -12.30 6.68
C SER A 81 -20.76 -13.49 7.15
N PHE A 82 -21.46 -14.52 7.62
CA PHE A 82 -20.84 -15.75 8.11
C PHE A 82 -20.72 -16.77 6.99
N TYR A 83 -19.48 -17.20 6.70
CA TYR A 83 -19.19 -18.27 5.76
C TYR A 83 -18.28 -19.32 6.41
N VAL A 84 -18.72 -20.57 6.33
CA VAL A 84 -17.92 -21.73 6.79
C VAL A 84 -16.76 -21.96 5.83
N ASP A 85 -17.07 -21.94 4.53
CA ASP A 85 -16.12 -22.27 3.47
C ASP A 85 -15.32 -21.07 2.98
N MET A 86 -14.12 -21.35 2.48
CA MET A 86 -13.29 -20.38 1.77
C MET A 86 -13.91 -20.05 0.42
N ARG A 87 -13.84 -18.78 0.04
CA ARG A 87 -14.35 -18.26 -1.23
C ARG A 87 -13.19 -17.80 -2.10
N ARG A 88 -13.39 -17.80 -3.42
CA ARG A 88 -12.38 -17.37 -4.38
C ARG A 88 -12.56 -15.91 -4.72
N PHE A 89 -11.45 -15.17 -4.77
CA PHE A 89 -11.44 -13.76 -5.14
C PHE A 89 -10.39 -13.51 -6.21
N PHE A 90 -10.70 -12.63 -7.15
CA PHE A 90 -9.68 -11.97 -7.93
C PHE A 90 -9.14 -10.78 -7.13
N ARG A 91 -7.84 -10.77 -6.89
CA ARG A 91 -7.13 -9.60 -6.40
C ARG A 91 -6.50 -8.90 -7.59
N PHE A 92 -6.98 -7.69 -7.88
CA PHE A 92 -6.41 -6.85 -8.93
C PHE A 92 -5.42 -5.87 -8.31
N TYR A 93 -4.21 -5.83 -8.85
CA TYR A 93 -3.15 -4.91 -8.49
C TYR A 93 -3.09 -3.77 -9.51
N PHE A 94 -2.80 -2.57 -9.02
CA PHE A 94 -2.77 -1.36 -9.82
C PHE A 94 -1.43 -0.65 -9.64
N LYS A 95 -1.05 0.10 -10.66
CA LYS A 95 0.17 0.91 -10.64
C LYS A 95 0.15 1.98 -9.54
N ASN A 96 -1.01 2.62 -9.31
CA ASN A 96 -1.18 3.64 -8.28
C ASN A 96 -2.61 3.71 -7.72
N HIS A 97 -2.78 4.48 -6.65
CA HIS A 97 -4.06 4.61 -5.94
C HIS A 97 -5.14 5.33 -6.77
N ILE A 98 -4.73 6.18 -7.72
CA ILE A 98 -5.65 6.91 -8.61
C ILE A 98 -6.35 5.92 -9.54
N ILE A 99 -5.57 5.10 -10.25
CA ILE A 99 -6.08 4.06 -11.17
C ILE A 99 -6.93 3.05 -10.38
N ARG A 100 -6.42 2.59 -9.22
CA ARG A 100 -7.20 1.70 -8.33
C ARG A 100 -8.58 2.29 -8.01
N LEU A 101 -8.63 3.54 -7.56
CA LEU A 101 -9.87 4.18 -7.15
C LEU A 101 -10.83 4.38 -8.32
N GLU A 102 -10.32 4.73 -9.49
CA GLU A 102 -11.10 4.85 -10.71
C GLU A 102 -11.74 3.50 -11.09
N GLN A 103 -10.94 2.43 -11.18
CA GLN A 103 -11.45 1.11 -11.53
C GLN A 103 -12.43 0.59 -10.49
N LEU A 104 -12.14 0.78 -9.20
CA LEU A 104 -13.05 0.40 -8.13
C LEU A 104 -14.41 1.09 -8.28
N ARG A 105 -14.44 2.39 -8.57
CA ARG A 105 -15.69 3.14 -8.78
C ARG A 105 -16.50 2.62 -9.96
N ARG A 106 -15.85 2.12 -11.01
CA ARG A 106 -16.51 1.55 -12.20
C ARG A 106 -17.18 0.19 -11.94
N VAL A 107 -16.67 -0.57 -10.97
CA VAL A 107 -17.05 -1.98 -10.78
C VAL A 107 -17.81 -2.24 -9.48
N LYS A 108 -17.66 -1.38 -8.46
CA LYS A 108 -18.21 -1.60 -7.10
C LYS A 108 -19.73 -1.80 -7.03
N ASP A 109 -20.47 -1.23 -7.97
CA ASP A 109 -21.94 -1.30 -7.98
C ASP A 109 -22.46 -2.51 -8.77
N ARG A 110 -21.59 -3.18 -9.53
CA ARG A 110 -21.90 -4.36 -10.35
C ARG A 110 -21.40 -5.67 -9.74
N TYR A 111 -20.35 -5.61 -8.92
CA TYR A 111 -19.72 -6.79 -8.34
C TYR A 111 -19.48 -6.63 -6.84
N LEU A 112 -19.42 -7.76 -6.13
CA LEU A 112 -19.10 -7.79 -4.71
C LEU A 112 -17.60 -7.55 -4.50
N THR A 113 -17.27 -6.31 -4.13
CA THR A 113 -15.90 -5.84 -3.90
C THR A 113 -15.50 -5.89 -2.42
N TYR A 114 -14.22 -6.16 -2.17
CA TYR A 114 -13.56 -6.17 -0.87
C TYR A 114 -12.23 -5.42 -0.96
N SER A 115 -11.64 -5.08 0.20
CA SER A 115 -10.44 -4.22 0.22
C SER A 115 -10.68 -2.91 -0.56
N ASN A 116 -11.92 -2.42 -0.49
CA ASN A 116 -12.53 -1.43 -1.37
C ASN A 116 -12.68 -0.05 -0.72
N ASP A 117 -11.76 0.31 0.18
CA ASP A 117 -11.77 1.62 0.81
C ASP A 117 -11.66 2.72 -0.26
N LEU A 118 -12.57 3.69 -0.23
CA LEU A 118 -12.64 4.79 -1.22
C LEU A 118 -11.86 6.04 -0.78
N THR A 119 -11.42 6.09 0.48
CA THR A 119 -10.80 7.27 1.08
C THR A 119 -9.38 7.00 1.55
N PHE A 120 -9.17 6.02 2.43
CA PHE A 120 -7.90 5.78 3.12
C PHE A 120 -7.43 4.34 2.95
N HIS A 121 -7.11 3.97 1.71
CA HIS A 121 -6.68 2.62 1.37
C HIS A 121 -5.34 2.25 2.02
N TYR A 122 -4.54 3.23 2.44
CA TYR A 122 -3.30 2.97 3.15
C TYR A 122 -3.50 2.10 4.38
N ARG A 123 -4.65 2.17 5.07
CA ARG A 123 -4.91 1.36 6.28
C ARG A 123 -4.95 -0.12 5.95
N LYS A 124 -5.50 -0.45 4.79
CA LYS A 124 -5.50 -1.82 4.28
C LYS A 124 -4.10 -2.24 3.86
N ILE A 125 -3.39 -1.35 3.17
CA ILE A 125 -2.01 -1.60 2.74
C ILE A 125 -1.07 -1.80 3.93
N THR A 126 -1.09 -0.94 4.94
CA THR A 126 -0.23 -1.05 6.12
C THR A 126 -0.48 -2.36 6.84
N ARG A 127 -1.75 -2.75 6.99
CA ARG A 127 -2.11 -4.06 7.57
C ARG A 127 -1.54 -5.22 6.75
N GLU A 128 -1.71 -5.22 5.43
CA GLU A 128 -1.31 -6.34 4.56
C GLU A 128 0.20 -6.41 4.35
N CYS A 129 0.88 -5.27 4.48
CA CYS A 129 2.33 -5.18 4.47
C CYS A 129 2.95 -5.32 5.87
N GLU A 130 2.14 -5.54 6.91
CA GLU A 130 2.62 -5.64 8.31
C GLU A 130 3.48 -4.42 8.70
N LEU A 131 3.07 -3.23 8.26
CA LEU A 131 3.71 -1.97 8.58
C LEU A 131 3.01 -1.35 9.79
N ASP A 132 3.67 -1.34 10.94
CA ASP A 132 3.20 -0.56 12.08
C ASP A 132 3.37 0.94 11.76
N VAL A 133 2.35 1.74 12.01
CA VAL A 133 2.39 3.21 11.77
C VAL A 133 2.24 4.01 13.06
N THR A 134 2.38 3.34 14.20
CA THR A 134 2.12 3.86 15.54
C THR A 134 3.24 3.59 16.54
N GLN A 135 4.20 2.73 16.20
CA GLN A 135 5.32 2.34 17.06
C GLN A 135 6.68 2.73 16.49
N TRP A 136 7.70 2.73 17.34
CA TRP A 136 9.09 2.86 16.92
C TRP A 136 9.45 1.67 16.05
N GLN A 137 9.90 1.96 14.83
CA GLN A 137 10.37 0.97 13.88
C GLN A 137 11.84 1.14 13.62
N VAL A 138 12.46 0.05 13.19
CA VAL A 138 13.85 0.01 12.79
C VAL A 138 13.92 0.04 11.26
N VAL A 139 14.49 1.12 10.73
CA VAL A 139 14.64 1.31 9.28
C VAL A 139 16.07 0.96 8.88
N ASN A 140 16.22 -0.07 8.05
CA ASN A 140 17.48 -0.55 7.48
C ASN A 140 17.76 0.15 6.14
N SER A 141 18.57 1.19 6.15
CA SER A 141 18.97 1.86 4.90
C SER A 141 20.47 2.06 4.82
N SER A 142 21.04 1.63 3.70
CA SER A 142 22.44 1.82 3.34
C SER A 142 22.74 3.21 2.76
N GLY A 143 21.74 4.09 2.60
CA GLY A 143 21.96 5.40 2.02
C GLY A 143 20.70 6.27 2.04
N LEU A 144 20.77 7.38 2.75
CA LEU A 144 19.82 8.48 2.57
C LEU A 144 20.04 9.06 1.17
N ILE A 145 19.16 8.75 0.22
CA ILE A 145 19.07 9.54 -1.02
C ILE A 145 18.34 10.84 -0.62
N TYR A 146 19.11 11.83 -0.18
CA TYR A 146 18.59 13.18 -0.02
C TYR A 146 18.10 13.65 -1.39
N GLY A 147 16.80 13.66 -1.61
CA GLY A 147 16.23 14.33 -2.79
C GLY A 147 16.61 15.82 -2.74
N ASP A 148 16.89 16.41 -3.91
CA ASP A 148 17.39 17.78 -4.09
C ASP A 148 16.52 18.92 -3.50
N ASN A 149 15.45 18.59 -2.78
CA ASN A 149 14.73 19.55 -1.96
C ASN A 149 15.55 19.86 -0.71
N LYS A 150 16.28 20.99 -0.75
CA LYS A 150 17.01 21.63 0.37
C LYS A 150 16.26 21.67 1.73
N TYR A 151 14.95 21.40 1.75
CA TYR A 151 14.08 21.49 2.91
C TYR A 151 13.49 20.15 3.40
N ARG A 152 13.69 19.01 2.70
CA ARG A 152 13.09 17.72 3.08
C ARG A 152 14.10 16.59 3.04
N LYS A 153 14.32 15.96 4.20
CA LYS A 153 15.03 14.69 4.31
C LYS A 153 14.07 13.58 3.94
N VAL A 154 14.23 13.04 2.74
CA VAL A 154 13.42 11.94 2.22
C VAL A 154 14.31 10.71 2.19
N LEU A 155 13.83 9.61 2.75
CA LEU A 155 14.45 8.31 2.58
C LEU A 155 13.53 7.41 1.78
N ARG A 156 14.03 6.80 0.72
CA ARG A 156 13.31 5.73 0.02
C ARG A 156 13.70 4.39 0.58
N VAL A 157 12.71 3.58 0.87
CA VAL A 157 12.87 2.20 1.34
C VAL A 157 11.86 1.29 0.67
N TYR A 158 12.21 0.02 0.56
CA TYR A 158 11.26 -1.05 0.28
C TYR A 158 10.73 -1.65 1.58
N ARG A 159 9.60 -2.35 1.51
CA ARG A 159 8.94 -2.95 2.68
C ARG A 159 9.90 -3.77 3.55
N ASP A 160 10.72 -4.61 2.93
CA ASP A 160 11.68 -5.52 3.58
C ASP A 160 12.78 -4.81 4.38
N GLN A 161 12.89 -3.49 4.23
CA GLN A 161 13.84 -2.65 4.94
C GLN A 161 13.25 -2.05 6.23
N ILE A 162 11.98 -2.28 6.54
CA ILE A 162 11.32 -1.82 7.77
C ILE A 162 11.05 -3.04 8.65
N VAL A 163 11.56 -3.02 9.88
CA VAL A 163 11.44 -4.12 10.85
C VAL A 163 10.90 -3.58 12.17
N GLU A 164 10.08 -4.37 12.86
CA GLU A 164 9.65 -4.12 14.24
C GLU A 164 10.83 -4.20 15.23
#